data_AF-A0A2V9FT58-F1
#
_entry.id   AF-A0A2V9FT58-F1
#
_cell.length_a   1.000
_cell.length_b   1.000
_cell.length_c   1.000
_cell.angle_alpha   90.00
_cell.angle_beta   90.00
_cell.angle_gamma   90.00
#
_symmetry.space_group_name_H-M   'P 1'
#
loop_
_entity.id
_entity.type
_entity.pdbx_description
1 polymer ?
#
loop_
_entity_poly.entity_id
_entity_poly.type
_entity_poly.pdbx_seq_one_letter_code
_entity_poly.pdbx_strand_id
1 'polypeptide(L)'
;EMVERFGRGEDGRLNYDGALPVCGVVAGASRHWDGAFDRRAIYQYYCQNLPRANEPQYPLYFGLAPNNTLTPNDVAARVNECTGVLQPSVMRTPQQTQNLANILGVTKIPESAFLADVVGNTFGLQELVLVRTHGLSPVTNLGVHYSGSTDDAALNQGVFRAGASDAAEEFLESAYDPNGHIGIPTLTAHTIGDPVVFVEQENTYRQTVEDAHRLRNLQQNYVDAGGHCQFTFSEELASFQALLGWVDTHNRPTREEIAGLCQSNALIFGDTCNFNLSFQPKELDTRIPDRSSEQREVRPR
;
A
#
# COMPACT_ATOMS: atom_id res chain seq x y z
N GLU A 1 -8.37 4.18 -11.37
CA GLU A 1 -9.72 3.63 -11.66
C GLU A 1 -9.67 2.12 -11.48
N MET A 2 -10.77 1.50 -11.05
CA MET A 2 -10.84 0.06 -10.80
C MET A 2 -11.53 -0.67 -11.95
N VAL A 3 -10.89 -1.72 -12.44
CA VAL A 3 -11.34 -2.52 -13.60
C VAL A 3 -12.72 -3.15 -13.33
N GLU A 4 -13.00 -3.50 -12.09
CA GLU A 4 -14.27 -4.09 -11.64
C GLU A 4 -15.46 -3.13 -11.77
N ARG A 5 -15.20 -1.82 -11.72
CA ARG A 5 -16.25 -0.78 -11.76
C ARG A 5 -16.35 -0.10 -13.11
N PHE A 6 -15.22 0.07 -13.79
CA PHE A 6 -15.13 0.77 -15.07
C PHE A 6 -14.88 -0.18 -16.25
N GLY A 7 -15.01 -1.49 -16.06
CA GLY A 7 -14.80 -2.48 -17.12
C GLY A 7 -15.83 -2.39 -18.26
N ARG A 8 -16.99 -1.77 -18.05
CA ARG A 8 -18.01 -1.54 -19.08
C ARG A 8 -18.43 -0.07 -19.15
N GLY A 9 -18.63 0.42 -20.36
CA GLY A 9 -19.19 1.74 -20.63
C GLY A 9 -20.70 1.78 -20.43
N GLU A 10 -21.29 2.97 -20.48
CA GLU A 10 -22.74 3.18 -20.34
C GLU A 10 -23.56 2.43 -21.41
N ASP A 11 -22.97 2.15 -22.57
CA ASP A 11 -23.57 1.38 -23.66
C ASP A 11 -23.45 -0.15 -23.48
N GLY A 12 -22.87 -0.60 -22.36
CA GLY A 12 -22.66 -1.99 -22.01
C GLY A 12 -21.47 -2.66 -22.70
N ARG A 13 -20.74 -1.97 -23.58
CA ARG A 13 -19.49 -2.49 -24.19
C ARG A 13 -18.36 -2.47 -23.17
N LEU A 14 -17.35 -3.30 -23.38
CA LEU A 14 -16.15 -3.26 -22.53
C LEU A 14 -15.38 -1.95 -22.81
N ASN A 15 -14.92 -1.28 -21.75
CA ASN A 15 -14.01 -0.14 -21.87
C ASN A 15 -12.55 -0.58 -22.08
N TYR A 16 -12.22 -1.80 -21.63
CA TYR A 16 -10.90 -2.41 -21.73
C TYR A 16 -11.06 -3.89 -22.05
N ASP A 17 -10.17 -4.44 -22.87
CA ASP A 17 -10.15 -5.88 -23.18
C ASP A 17 -9.32 -6.68 -22.18
N GLY A 18 -8.40 -6.03 -21.47
CA GLY A 18 -7.60 -6.62 -20.40
C GLY A 18 -7.03 -5.56 -19.45
N ALA A 19 -6.53 -6.00 -18.29
CA ALA A 19 -5.94 -5.14 -17.27
C ALA A 19 -4.59 -5.68 -16.76
N LEU A 20 -3.63 -4.77 -16.59
CA LEU A 20 -2.29 -5.05 -16.05
C LEU A 20 -1.97 -4.20 -14.82
N PRO A 21 -2.60 -4.43 -13.64
CA PRO A 21 -2.17 -3.75 -12.42
C PRO A 21 -0.76 -4.19 -12.03
N VAL A 22 0.18 -3.24 -11.96
CA VAL A 22 1.55 -3.46 -11.49
C VAL A 22 1.74 -2.79 -10.13
N CYS A 23 2.15 -3.56 -9.12
CA CYS A 23 2.22 -3.17 -7.70
C CYS A 23 1.01 -2.34 -7.22
N GLY A 24 -0.18 -2.73 -7.68
CA GLY A 24 -1.39 -1.98 -7.42
C GLY A 24 -1.86 -2.11 -5.97
N VAL A 25 -2.55 -1.08 -5.48
CA VAL A 25 -3.30 -1.13 -4.21
C VAL A 25 -4.56 -2.00 -4.39
N VAL A 26 -4.36 -3.31 -4.58
CA VAL A 26 -5.39 -4.25 -5.03
C VAL A 26 -6.21 -4.87 -3.90
N ALA A 27 -5.86 -4.67 -2.63
CA ALA A 27 -6.74 -5.02 -1.50
C ALA A 27 -7.75 -3.92 -1.14
N GLY A 28 -7.74 -2.80 -1.88
CA GLY A 28 -8.60 -1.64 -1.66
C GLY A 28 -7.91 -0.49 -0.93
N ALA A 29 -8.41 0.72 -1.19
CA ALA A 29 -7.97 1.93 -0.53
C ALA A 29 -8.19 1.89 0.98
N SER A 30 -9.33 1.34 1.45
CA SER A 30 -9.65 1.33 2.88
C SER A 30 -8.55 0.65 3.70
N ARG A 31 -8.18 -0.58 3.33
CA ARG A 31 -7.14 -1.35 4.03
C ARG A 31 -5.75 -0.74 3.87
N HIS A 32 -5.45 -0.19 2.70
CA HIS A 32 -4.15 0.44 2.45
C HIS A 32 -3.94 1.69 3.29
N TRP A 33 -4.92 2.61 3.27
CA TRP A 33 -4.82 3.88 3.99
C TRP A 33 -4.93 3.73 5.49
N ASP A 34 -5.66 2.72 5.96
CA ASP A 34 -5.62 2.25 7.35
C ASP A 34 -4.17 1.96 7.80
N GLY A 35 -3.42 1.17 7.02
CA GLY A 35 -2.01 0.90 7.30
C GLY A 35 -1.11 2.13 7.17
N ALA A 36 -1.36 3.02 6.21
CA ALA A 36 -0.62 4.28 6.08
C ALA A 36 -0.84 5.20 7.30
N PHE A 37 -2.07 5.25 7.81
CA PHE A 37 -2.43 6.00 9.00
C PHE A 37 -1.79 5.43 10.27
N ASP A 38 -1.73 4.10 10.41
CA ASP A 38 -1.00 3.46 11.50
C ASP A 38 0.44 3.96 11.57
N ARG A 39 1.15 3.92 10.43
CA ARG A 39 2.55 4.38 10.34
C ARG A 39 2.68 5.88 10.64
N ARG A 40 1.73 6.69 10.16
CA ARG A 40 1.67 8.13 10.44
C ARG A 40 1.47 8.45 11.93
N ALA A 41 0.64 7.68 12.62
CA ALA A 41 0.36 7.83 14.04
C ALA A 41 1.54 7.36 14.90
N ILE A 42 2.13 6.19 14.56
CA ILE A 42 3.34 5.66 15.22
C ILE A 42 4.51 6.63 15.07
N TYR A 43 4.72 7.17 13.86
CA TYR A 43 5.76 8.20 13.63
C TYR A 43 5.57 9.39 14.57
N GLN A 44 4.34 9.92 14.67
CA GLN A 44 4.09 11.09 15.50
C GLN A 44 4.30 10.82 16.99
N TYR A 45 3.98 9.61 17.47
CA TYR A 45 4.23 9.23 18.85
C TYR A 45 5.72 9.34 19.23
N TYR A 46 6.63 8.83 18.39
CA TYR A 46 8.07 8.86 18.65
C TYR A 46 8.73 10.21 18.30
N CYS A 47 8.27 10.87 17.24
CA CYS A 47 8.95 12.04 16.69
C CYS A 47 8.36 13.38 17.12
N GLN A 48 7.06 13.43 17.44
CA GLN A 48 6.34 14.61 17.94
C GLN A 48 6.61 15.91 17.16
N ASN A 49 6.86 15.79 15.86
CA ASN A 49 7.34 16.90 15.04
C ASN A 49 6.57 17.04 13.71
N LEU A 50 5.49 16.30 13.49
CA LEU A 50 4.55 16.48 12.40
C LEU A 50 3.10 16.39 12.95
N PRO A 51 2.56 17.44 13.57
CA PRO A 51 3.18 18.74 13.86
C PRO A 51 4.05 18.74 15.13
N ARG A 52 4.84 19.80 15.33
CA ARG A 52 5.53 20.11 16.60
C ARG A 52 4.55 20.69 17.61
N ALA A 53 4.89 20.64 18.90
CA ALA A 53 4.06 21.18 19.98
C ALA A 53 3.76 22.70 19.85
N ASN A 54 4.66 23.46 19.22
CA ASN A 54 4.50 24.90 18.97
C ASN A 54 3.85 25.23 17.62
N GLU A 55 3.42 24.23 16.85
CA GLU A 55 2.72 24.38 15.59
C GLU A 55 1.21 24.13 15.79
N PRO A 56 0.34 24.64 14.91
CA PRO A 56 -1.09 24.32 14.94
C PRO A 56 -1.29 22.80 14.92
N GLN A 57 -2.03 22.29 15.91
CA GLN A 57 -2.38 20.87 15.98
C GLN A 57 -3.55 20.57 15.05
N TYR A 58 -3.53 19.39 14.44
CA TYR A 58 -4.57 18.88 13.56
C TYR A 58 -4.71 17.37 13.76
N PRO A 59 -5.89 16.77 13.48
CA PRO A 59 -6.04 15.32 13.53
C PRO A 59 -5.08 14.63 12.56
N LEU A 60 -4.35 13.61 13.01
CA LEU A 60 -3.28 13.02 12.20
C LEU A 60 -3.79 12.28 10.95
N TYR A 61 -5.08 11.95 10.87
CA TYR A 61 -5.67 11.34 9.68
C TYR A 61 -5.60 12.27 8.46
N PHE A 62 -5.47 13.59 8.64
CA PHE A 62 -5.22 14.52 7.54
C PHE A 62 -3.86 14.34 6.86
N GLY A 63 -2.92 13.61 7.48
CA GLY A 63 -1.53 13.54 7.01
C GLY A 63 -0.75 14.83 7.31
N LEU A 64 -1.19 15.96 6.76
CA LEU A 64 -0.70 17.33 6.98
C LEU A 64 -1.83 18.29 7.29
N ALA A 65 -1.51 19.45 7.88
CA ALA A 65 -2.51 20.49 8.12
C ALA A 65 -3.25 20.88 6.81
N PRO A 66 -4.56 21.22 6.84
CA PRO A 66 -5.30 21.61 5.64
C PRO A 66 -4.69 22.79 4.85
N ASN A 67 -4.04 23.72 5.55
CA ASN A 67 -3.33 24.88 4.99
C ASN A 67 -1.79 24.71 5.06
N ASN A 68 -1.31 23.47 5.03
CA ASN A 68 0.11 23.15 5.13
C ASN A 68 0.95 23.81 4.03
N THR A 69 2.14 24.26 4.41
CA THR A 69 3.17 24.78 3.49
C THR A 69 4.43 23.92 3.44
N LEU A 70 4.50 22.82 4.19
CA LEU A 70 5.64 21.92 4.16
C LEU A 70 5.75 21.22 2.81
N THR A 71 6.96 21.21 2.28
CA THR A 71 7.35 20.45 1.09
C THR A 71 7.78 19.03 1.47
N PRO A 72 7.89 18.10 0.51
CA PRO A 72 8.49 16.79 0.74
C PRO A 72 9.88 16.86 1.40
N ASN A 73 10.69 17.87 1.04
CA ASN A 73 12.02 18.07 1.64
C ASN A 73 11.93 18.51 3.12
N ASP A 74 10.93 19.32 3.48
CA ASP A 74 10.72 19.73 4.87
C ASP A 74 10.29 18.55 5.74
N VAL A 75 9.39 17.71 5.22
CA VAL A 75 9.00 16.46 5.87
C VAL A 75 10.21 15.53 6.01
N ALA A 76 11.00 15.36 4.95
CA ALA A 76 12.21 14.55 4.99
C ALA A 76 13.23 15.05 6.03
N ALA A 77 13.40 16.36 6.16
CA ALA A 77 14.25 16.97 7.17
C ALA A 77 13.77 16.66 8.60
N ARG A 78 12.46 16.71 8.85
CA ARG A 78 11.86 16.34 10.15
C ARG A 78 11.97 14.85 10.45
N VAL A 79 11.83 13.99 9.45
CA VAL A 79 12.10 12.55 9.59
C VAL A 79 13.54 12.34 10.02
N ASN A 80 14.50 12.95 9.31
CA ASN A 80 15.91 12.81 9.63
C ASN A 80 16.29 13.43 10.99
N GLU A 81 15.67 14.54 11.39
CA GLU A 81 15.82 15.13 12.73
C GLU A 81 15.53 14.07 13.81
N CYS A 82 14.39 13.37 13.67
CA CYS A 82 13.94 12.37 14.64
C CYS A 82 14.73 11.06 14.62
N THR A 83 15.17 10.58 13.45
CA THR A 83 15.65 9.20 13.27
C THR A 83 17.07 9.08 12.75
N GLY A 84 17.65 10.16 12.22
CA GLY A 84 18.97 10.12 11.57
C GLY A 84 19.03 9.20 10.34
N VAL A 85 17.90 8.89 9.71
CA VAL A 85 17.83 7.90 8.61
C VAL A 85 18.67 8.30 7.39
N LEU A 86 18.92 9.59 7.16
CA LEU A 86 19.78 10.09 6.08
C LEU A 86 21.26 10.16 6.46
N GLN A 87 21.63 9.69 7.66
CA GLN A 87 23.00 9.66 8.15
C GLN A 87 23.53 8.22 8.22
N PRO A 88 24.85 8.02 8.07
CA PRO A 88 25.48 6.74 8.42
C PRO A 88 25.10 6.34 9.84
N SER A 89 24.81 5.06 10.07
CA SER A 89 24.32 4.56 11.37
C SER A 89 25.25 4.93 12.53
N VAL A 90 26.57 4.94 12.30
CA VAL A 90 27.59 5.33 13.30
C VAL A 90 27.54 6.81 13.72
N MET A 91 26.87 7.65 12.95
CA MET A 91 26.71 9.09 13.23
C MET A 91 25.38 9.41 13.92
N ARG A 92 24.44 8.45 14.00
CA ARG A 92 23.14 8.65 14.64
C ARG A 92 23.32 8.79 16.14
N THR A 93 22.56 9.69 16.74
CA THR A 93 22.47 9.76 18.21
C THR A 93 21.80 8.50 18.77
N PRO A 94 22.00 8.19 20.07
CA PRO A 94 21.27 7.09 20.72
C PRO A 94 19.75 7.23 20.59
N GLN A 95 19.21 8.45 20.71
CA GLN A 95 17.78 8.69 20.58
C GLN A 95 17.28 8.45 19.16
N GLN A 96 18.01 8.92 18.15
CA GLN A 96 17.67 8.69 16.74
C GLN A 96 17.64 7.20 16.41
N THR A 97 18.65 6.46 16.89
CA THR A 97 18.75 5.01 16.70
C THR A 97 17.57 4.29 17.36
N GLN A 98 17.21 4.68 18.59
CA GLN A 98 16.09 4.09 19.33
C GLN A 98 14.74 4.41 18.69
N ASN A 99 14.52 5.66 18.26
CA ASN A 99 13.30 6.08 17.56
C ASN A 99 13.13 5.28 16.26
N LEU A 100 14.19 5.20 15.45
CA LEU A 100 14.15 4.45 14.20
C LEU A 100 13.88 2.97 14.45
N ALA A 101 14.59 2.34 15.38
CA ALA A 101 14.40 0.93 15.72
C ALA A 101 12.96 0.63 16.18
N ASN A 102 12.39 1.48 17.04
CA ASN A 102 11.02 1.33 17.50
C ASN A 102 9.99 1.49 16.37
N ILE A 103 10.15 2.50 15.51
CA ILE A 103 9.23 2.71 14.38
C ILE A 103 9.32 1.53 13.41
N LEU A 104 10.51 1.10 13.02
CA LEU A 104 10.68 -0.01 12.07
C LEU A 104 10.21 -1.35 12.66
N GLY A 105 10.43 -1.57 13.97
CA GLY A 105 9.98 -2.77 14.66
C GLY A 105 8.46 -2.93 14.64
N VAL A 106 7.72 -1.83 14.79
CA VAL A 106 6.25 -1.84 14.76
C VAL A 106 5.70 -1.85 13.34
N THR A 107 6.25 -1.01 12.46
CA THR A 107 5.73 -0.83 11.09
C THR A 107 6.15 -1.92 10.12
N LYS A 108 7.20 -2.70 10.45
CA LYS A 108 7.74 -3.80 9.65
C LYS A 108 8.06 -3.42 8.20
N ILE A 109 8.45 -2.17 7.98
CA ILE A 109 9.02 -1.72 6.71
C ILE A 109 10.55 -1.70 6.81
N PRO A 110 11.26 -1.92 5.70
CA PRO A 110 12.72 -1.79 5.72
C PRO A 110 13.15 -0.34 5.92
N GLU A 111 14.30 -0.13 6.57
CA GLU A 111 14.87 1.21 6.80
C GLU A 111 15.02 2.01 5.49
N SER A 112 15.40 1.33 4.40
CA SER A 112 15.58 1.94 3.07
C SER A 112 14.32 2.59 2.51
N ALA A 113 13.14 2.18 2.96
CA ALA A 113 11.86 2.70 2.51
C ALA A 113 11.23 3.70 3.48
N PHE A 114 11.70 3.75 4.72
CA PHE A 114 11.06 4.52 5.80
C PHE A 114 10.85 5.99 5.44
N LEU A 115 11.85 6.65 4.87
CA LEU A 115 11.72 8.06 4.48
C LEU A 115 10.65 8.26 3.40
N ALA A 116 10.70 7.44 2.35
CA ALA A 116 9.76 7.52 1.24
C ALA A 116 8.33 7.19 1.70
N ASP A 117 8.17 6.21 2.58
CA ASP A 117 6.90 5.82 3.17
C ASP A 117 6.29 6.96 4.01
N VAL A 118 7.04 7.55 4.95
CA VAL A 118 6.52 8.64 5.77
C VAL A 118 6.14 9.85 4.91
N VAL A 119 6.99 10.23 3.94
CA VAL A 119 6.68 11.34 3.03
C VAL A 119 5.44 11.01 2.20
N GLY A 120 5.42 9.86 1.50
CA GLY A 120 4.33 9.45 0.63
C GLY A 120 2.99 9.37 1.36
N ASN A 121 2.95 8.67 2.49
CA ASN A 121 1.74 8.54 3.29
C ASN A 121 1.23 9.88 3.81
N THR A 122 2.14 10.78 4.20
CA THR A 122 1.79 12.09 4.76
C THR A 122 1.09 12.98 3.72
N PHE A 123 1.57 13.04 2.48
CA PHE A 123 0.93 13.80 1.40
C PHE A 123 -0.27 13.05 0.79
N GLY A 124 -0.19 11.73 0.71
CA GLY A 124 -1.27 10.89 0.20
C GLY A 124 -2.52 10.95 1.07
N LEU A 125 -2.38 10.87 2.40
CA LEU A 125 -3.48 11.08 3.34
C LEU A 125 -4.07 12.48 3.21
N GLN A 126 -3.24 13.50 2.97
CA GLN A 126 -3.75 14.87 2.78
C GLN A 126 -4.62 14.99 1.53
N GLU A 127 -4.20 14.42 0.40
CA GLU A 127 -5.01 14.39 -0.82
C GLU A 127 -6.32 13.62 -0.57
N LEU A 128 -6.23 12.41 -0.02
CA LEU A 128 -7.38 11.57 0.27
C LEU A 128 -8.40 12.29 1.16
N VAL A 129 -7.92 12.94 2.22
CA VAL A 129 -8.79 13.61 3.19
C VAL A 129 -9.38 14.89 2.62
N LEU A 130 -8.57 15.79 2.07
CA LEU A 130 -9.05 17.09 1.63
C LEU A 130 -9.83 17.03 0.31
N VAL A 131 -9.38 16.21 -0.63
CA VAL A 131 -9.91 16.18 -1.99
C VAL A 131 -11.01 15.14 -2.12
N ARG A 132 -10.82 13.94 -1.57
CA ARG A 132 -11.73 12.80 -1.84
C ARG A 132 -12.86 12.68 -0.84
N THR A 133 -12.57 12.93 0.43
CA THR A 133 -13.52 12.71 1.54
C THR A 133 -13.94 14.02 2.20
N HIS A 134 -13.54 15.16 1.63
CA HIS A 134 -13.96 16.50 2.05
C HIS A 134 -13.73 16.81 3.54
N GLY A 135 -12.62 16.32 4.09
CA GLY A 135 -12.19 16.54 5.47
C GLY A 135 -12.64 15.46 6.46
N LEU A 136 -13.44 14.48 6.02
CA LEU A 136 -13.86 13.35 6.84
C LEU A 136 -12.71 12.35 7.00
N SER A 137 -12.65 11.66 8.14
CA SER A 137 -11.64 10.63 8.38
C SER A 137 -12.00 9.35 7.61
N PRO A 138 -11.15 8.86 6.68
CA PRO A 138 -11.39 7.61 5.96
C PRO A 138 -10.70 6.40 6.58
N VAL A 139 -10.06 6.58 7.73
CA VAL A 139 -9.15 5.60 8.35
C VAL A 139 -9.49 5.42 9.81
N THR A 140 -9.18 4.24 10.34
CA THR A 140 -9.34 3.94 11.76
C THR A 140 -8.14 3.19 12.32
N ASN A 141 -7.87 3.41 13.61
CA ASN A 141 -6.98 2.57 14.39
C ASN A 141 -7.51 2.32 15.82
N LEU A 142 -8.80 2.50 16.07
CA LEU A 142 -9.40 2.41 17.42
C LEU A 142 -9.29 1.01 18.06
N GLY A 143 -9.23 -0.04 17.24
CA GLY A 143 -9.08 -1.43 17.71
C GLY A 143 -7.69 -2.04 17.56
N VAL A 144 -6.72 -1.28 17.04
CA VAL A 144 -5.41 -1.81 16.67
C VAL A 144 -4.47 -1.85 17.87
N HIS A 145 -3.93 -3.03 18.17
CA HIS A 145 -2.82 -3.18 19.10
C HIS A 145 -1.49 -3.20 18.34
N TYR A 146 -0.65 -2.20 18.56
CA TYR A 146 0.69 -2.14 17.97
C TYR A 146 1.69 -2.97 18.78
N SER A 147 2.58 -3.69 18.11
CA SER A 147 3.61 -4.50 18.77
C SER A 147 4.93 -4.44 18.00
N GLY A 148 6.06 -4.54 18.70
CA GLY A 148 7.39 -4.60 18.09
C GLY A 148 8.31 -3.44 18.46
N SER A 149 7.88 -2.55 19.35
CA SER A 149 8.74 -1.54 19.96
C SER A 149 9.37 -2.05 21.26
N THR A 150 10.26 -1.25 21.86
CA THR A 150 10.80 -1.54 23.19
C THR A 150 9.78 -1.39 24.33
N ASP A 151 8.66 -0.69 24.10
CA ASP A 151 7.59 -0.49 25.10
C ASP A 151 6.23 -0.34 24.39
N ASP A 152 5.64 -1.49 24.04
CA ASP A 152 4.36 -1.55 23.34
C ASP A 152 3.20 -1.03 24.21
N ALA A 153 3.30 -1.15 25.55
CA ALA A 153 2.27 -0.65 26.45
C ALA A 153 2.20 0.88 26.41
N ALA A 154 3.35 1.55 26.50
CA ALA A 154 3.41 3.01 26.39
C ALA A 154 2.97 3.50 25.00
N LEU A 155 3.41 2.83 23.92
CA LEU A 155 2.98 3.15 22.56
C LEU A 155 1.46 3.10 22.43
N ASN A 156 0.83 1.99 22.84
CA ASN A 156 -0.61 1.84 22.67
C ASN A 156 -1.45 2.79 23.54
N GLN A 157 -0.91 3.23 24.69
CA GLN A 157 -1.55 4.23 25.55
C GLN A 157 -1.43 5.66 25.00
N GLY A 158 -0.31 6.00 24.35
CA GLY A 158 -0.02 7.38 23.94
C GLY A 158 -0.20 7.68 22.45
N VAL A 159 -0.32 6.67 21.59
CA VAL A 159 -0.51 6.87 20.15
C VAL A 159 -1.85 7.55 19.85
N PHE A 160 -1.85 8.46 18.89
CA PHE A 160 -3.07 9.12 18.43
C PHE A 160 -4.06 8.10 17.86
N ARG A 161 -5.33 8.20 18.27
CA ARG A 161 -6.40 7.33 17.80
C ARG A 161 -7.44 8.11 17.01
N ALA A 162 -7.85 7.58 15.87
CA ALA A 162 -8.96 8.10 15.08
C ALA A 162 -9.91 6.99 14.68
N GLY A 163 -11.20 7.32 14.65
CA GLY A 163 -12.23 6.52 13.98
C GLY A 163 -12.42 7.00 12.54
N ALA A 164 -12.98 6.11 11.73
CA ALA A 164 -13.41 6.45 10.39
C ALA A 164 -14.83 7.05 10.43
N SER A 165 -15.16 7.87 9.43
CA SER A 165 -16.50 8.39 9.22
C SER A 165 -17.25 7.47 8.27
N ASP A 166 -18.49 7.11 8.60
CA ASP A 166 -19.35 6.24 7.77
C ASP A 166 -19.41 6.71 6.30
N ALA A 167 -19.58 8.01 6.07
CA ALA A 167 -19.64 8.57 4.72
C ALA A 167 -18.30 8.48 3.96
N ALA A 168 -17.17 8.55 4.68
CA ALA A 168 -15.85 8.39 4.06
C ALA A 168 -15.55 6.91 3.76
N GLU A 169 -15.93 6.00 4.66
CA GLU A 169 -15.84 4.55 4.43
C GLU A 169 -16.70 4.12 3.25
N GLU A 170 -17.99 4.50 3.22
CA GLU A 170 -18.90 4.20 2.11
C GLU A 170 -18.35 4.74 0.78
N PHE A 171 -17.75 5.93 0.79
CA PHE A 171 -17.10 6.47 -0.39
C PHE A 171 -15.88 5.64 -0.83
N LEU A 172 -14.98 5.24 0.07
CA LEU A 172 -13.84 4.40 -0.30
C LEU A 172 -14.28 3.03 -0.78
N GLU A 173 -15.22 2.40 -0.08
CA GLU A 173 -15.79 1.10 -0.47
C GLU A 173 -16.43 1.15 -1.85
N SER A 174 -17.12 2.23 -2.19
CA SER A 174 -17.81 2.39 -3.48
C SER A 174 -16.90 2.88 -4.61
N ALA A 175 -15.85 3.64 -4.33
CA ALA A 175 -15.01 4.27 -5.36
C ALA A 175 -13.66 3.59 -5.56
N TYR A 176 -13.10 2.96 -4.51
CA TYR A 176 -11.69 2.55 -4.46
C TYR A 176 -11.42 1.17 -3.86
N ASP A 177 -12.43 0.47 -3.32
CA ASP A 177 -12.27 -0.92 -2.93
C ASP A 177 -12.78 -1.89 -4.01
N PRO A 178 -11.97 -2.91 -4.38
CA PRO A 178 -12.35 -3.90 -5.36
C PRO A 178 -13.42 -4.82 -4.78
N ASN A 179 -14.36 -5.20 -5.63
CA ASN A 179 -15.42 -6.15 -5.30
C ASN A 179 -15.20 -7.54 -5.94
N GLY A 180 -14.06 -7.74 -6.61
CA GLY A 180 -13.68 -9.00 -7.26
C GLY A 180 -14.42 -9.34 -8.55
N HIS A 181 -15.38 -8.52 -9.00
CA HIS A 181 -16.20 -8.79 -10.19
C HIS A 181 -15.47 -8.47 -11.51
N ILE A 182 -14.23 -8.95 -11.65
CA ILE A 182 -13.45 -8.79 -12.88
C ILE A 182 -14.10 -9.53 -14.06
N GLY A 183 -14.49 -8.77 -15.07
CA GLY A 183 -15.15 -9.29 -16.28
C GLY A 183 -14.19 -9.67 -17.41
N ILE A 184 -12.93 -9.24 -17.31
CA ILE A 184 -11.91 -9.29 -18.36
C ILE A 184 -10.62 -9.94 -17.85
N PRO A 185 -9.75 -10.46 -18.73
CA PRO A 185 -8.37 -10.83 -18.40
C PRO A 185 -7.68 -9.80 -17.52
N THR A 186 -7.33 -10.19 -16.30
CA THR A 186 -6.63 -9.34 -15.32
C THR A 186 -5.35 -10.06 -14.91
N LEU A 187 -4.21 -9.53 -15.35
CA LEU A 187 -2.90 -10.03 -15.01
C LEU A 187 -2.25 -9.06 -14.04
N THR A 188 -1.86 -9.50 -12.85
CA THR A 188 -1.10 -8.66 -11.91
C THR A 188 0.37 -9.04 -11.91
N ALA A 189 1.23 -8.05 -11.70
CA ALA A 189 2.65 -8.27 -11.42
C ALA A 189 3.06 -7.42 -10.21
N HIS A 190 3.81 -8.00 -9.28
CA HIS A 190 4.16 -7.35 -8.03
C HIS A 190 5.59 -7.68 -7.59
N THR A 191 6.37 -6.68 -7.19
CA THR A 191 7.69 -6.86 -6.60
C THR A 191 7.57 -7.35 -5.16
N ILE A 192 8.20 -8.48 -4.82
CA ILE A 192 8.02 -9.14 -3.51
C ILE A 192 8.51 -8.24 -2.36
N GLY A 193 9.58 -7.47 -2.59
CA GLY A 193 10.16 -6.56 -1.63
C GLY A 193 9.57 -5.15 -1.65
N ASP A 194 8.35 -4.97 -2.18
CA ASP A 194 7.67 -3.67 -2.22
C ASP A 194 7.38 -3.15 -0.79
N PRO A 195 7.94 -1.98 -0.42
CA PRO A 195 7.75 -1.42 0.90
C PRO A 195 6.65 -0.36 0.96
N VAL A 196 6.07 0.02 -0.18
CA VAL A 196 5.03 1.05 -0.31
C VAL A 196 3.66 0.39 -0.40
N VAL A 197 3.52 -0.55 -1.35
CA VAL A 197 2.33 -1.37 -1.53
C VAL A 197 2.75 -2.80 -1.26
N PHE A 198 2.42 -3.33 -0.08
CA PHE A 198 2.89 -4.66 0.30
C PHE A 198 2.32 -5.73 -0.64
N VAL A 199 3.17 -6.68 -1.06
CA VAL A 199 2.77 -7.79 -1.95
C VAL A 199 1.63 -8.62 -1.36
N GLU A 200 1.46 -8.64 -0.03
CA GLU A 200 0.34 -9.27 0.66
C GLU A 200 -1.04 -8.69 0.24
N GLN A 201 -1.10 -7.51 -0.38
CA GLN A 201 -2.31 -6.99 -1.03
C GLN A 201 -2.86 -7.95 -2.09
N GLU A 202 -1.98 -8.65 -2.82
CA GLU A 202 -2.33 -9.62 -3.86
C GLU A 202 -3.05 -10.84 -3.28
N ASN A 203 -2.72 -11.24 -2.06
CA ASN A 203 -3.42 -12.32 -1.36
C ASN A 203 -4.89 -11.92 -1.10
N THR A 204 -5.12 -10.74 -0.51
CA THR A 204 -6.49 -10.25 -0.25
C THR A 204 -7.27 -10.01 -1.54
N TYR A 205 -6.61 -9.53 -2.60
CA TYR A 205 -7.27 -9.37 -3.90
C TYR A 205 -7.71 -10.72 -4.49
N ARG A 206 -6.86 -11.75 -4.40
CA ARG A 206 -7.18 -13.12 -4.83
C ARG A 206 -8.42 -13.63 -4.11
N GLN A 207 -8.49 -13.47 -2.79
CA GLN A 207 -9.65 -13.87 -1.98
C GLN A 207 -10.92 -13.13 -2.44
N THR A 208 -10.83 -11.81 -2.63
CA THR A 208 -11.95 -10.99 -3.10
C THR A 208 -12.50 -11.46 -4.46
N VAL A 209 -11.61 -11.81 -5.40
CA VAL A 209 -11.95 -12.34 -6.72
C VAL A 209 -12.49 -13.79 -6.64
N GLU A 210 -12.00 -14.59 -5.69
CA GLU A 210 -12.49 -15.95 -5.39
C GLU A 210 -13.92 -15.94 -4.86
N ASP A 211 -14.22 -15.06 -3.92
CA ASP A 211 -15.54 -14.84 -3.34
C ASP A 211 -16.54 -14.36 -4.40
N ALA A 212 -16.10 -13.55 -5.36
CA ALA A 212 -16.89 -13.14 -6.51
C ALA A 212 -17.02 -14.22 -7.61
N HIS A 213 -16.40 -15.40 -7.42
CA HIS A 213 -16.35 -16.50 -8.38
C HIS A 213 -15.76 -16.12 -9.74
N ARG A 214 -14.72 -15.27 -9.73
CA ARG A 214 -14.06 -14.74 -10.94
C ARG A 214 -12.59 -15.11 -11.08
N LEU A 215 -12.05 -16.04 -10.28
CA LEU A 215 -10.63 -16.43 -10.35
C LEU A 215 -10.15 -16.86 -11.74
N ARG A 216 -11.03 -17.37 -12.61
CA ARG A 216 -10.67 -17.70 -14.00
C ARG A 216 -10.14 -16.51 -14.80
N ASN A 217 -10.48 -15.28 -14.38
CA ASN A 217 -10.10 -14.02 -15.01
C ASN A 217 -8.90 -13.35 -14.32
N LEU A 218 -8.31 -13.98 -13.29
CA LEU A 218 -7.13 -13.46 -12.58
C LEU A 218 -5.91 -14.37 -12.80
N GLN A 219 -4.77 -13.74 -13.10
CA GLN A 219 -3.44 -14.35 -13.12
C GLN A 219 -2.45 -13.45 -12.38
N GLN A 220 -1.86 -13.91 -11.28
CA GLN A 220 -0.96 -13.10 -10.44
C GLN A 220 0.47 -13.60 -10.52
N ASN A 221 1.42 -12.69 -10.67
CA ASN A 221 2.84 -12.97 -10.86
C ASN A 221 3.69 -12.12 -9.92
N TYR A 222 4.80 -12.70 -9.45
CA TYR A 222 5.63 -12.09 -8.42
C TYR A 222 7.08 -12.08 -8.85
N VAL A 223 7.78 -10.99 -8.56
CA VAL A 223 9.17 -10.78 -8.97
C VAL A 223 10.05 -10.60 -7.74
N ASP A 224 11.17 -11.32 -7.69
CA ASP A 224 12.21 -11.17 -6.68
C ASP A 224 12.98 -9.85 -6.89
N ALA A 225 12.37 -8.75 -6.47
CA ALA A 225 12.96 -7.41 -6.49
C ALA A 225 12.63 -6.65 -5.20
N GLY A 226 13.55 -5.79 -4.77
CA GLY A 226 13.32 -4.83 -3.69
C GLY A 226 12.74 -3.53 -4.22
N GLY A 227 11.87 -2.87 -3.46
CA GLY A 227 11.32 -1.57 -3.85
C GLY A 227 9.97 -1.64 -4.58
N HIS A 228 9.35 -0.47 -4.77
CA HIS A 228 8.05 -0.32 -5.41
C HIS A 228 8.20 -0.32 -6.93
N CYS A 229 7.66 -1.34 -7.61
CA CYS A 229 7.67 -1.48 -9.06
C CYS A 229 9.06 -1.38 -9.71
N GLN A 230 10.08 -1.91 -9.06
CA GLN A 230 11.43 -2.03 -9.63
C GLN A 230 11.55 -3.28 -10.51
N PHE A 231 10.77 -3.34 -11.59
CA PHE A 231 10.85 -4.40 -12.59
C PHE A 231 11.97 -4.15 -13.60
N THR A 232 12.47 -5.22 -14.21
CA THR A 232 13.25 -5.10 -15.45
C THR A 232 12.33 -4.86 -16.65
N PHE A 233 12.91 -4.38 -17.75
CA PHE A 233 12.14 -4.18 -18.98
C PHE A 233 11.57 -5.51 -19.49
N SER A 234 12.34 -6.60 -19.39
CA SER A 234 11.89 -7.93 -19.79
C SER A 234 10.74 -8.47 -18.96
N GLU A 235 10.68 -8.15 -17.66
CA GLU A 235 9.58 -8.54 -16.77
C GLU A 235 8.28 -7.79 -17.10
N GLU A 236 8.36 -6.47 -17.32
CA GLU A 236 7.22 -5.65 -17.75
C GLU A 236 6.70 -6.10 -19.12
N LEU A 237 7.61 -6.26 -20.10
CA LEU A 237 7.25 -6.65 -21.46
C LEU A 237 6.61 -8.04 -21.50
N ALA A 238 7.14 -9.01 -20.74
CA ALA A 238 6.57 -10.34 -20.67
C ALA A 238 5.17 -10.35 -20.06
N SER A 239 4.94 -9.56 -19.01
CA SER A 239 3.62 -9.42 -18.38
C SER A 239 2.60 -8.83 -19.37
N PHE A 240 3.02 -7.81 -20.14
CA PHE A 240 2.20 -7.20 -21.17
C PHE A 240 1.91 -8.15 -22.34
N GLN A 241 2.92 -8.83 -22.87
CA GLN A 241 2.78 -9.82 -23.95
C GLN A 241 1.85 -10.96 -23.54
N ALA A 242 1.97 -11.46 -22.31
CA ALA A 242 1.10 -12.52 -21.80
C ALA A 242 -0.35 -12.06 -21.66
N LEU A 243 -0.57 -10.83 -21.20
CA LEU A 243 -1.92 -10.26 -21.15
C LEU A 243 -2.53 -10.13 -22.55
N LEU A 244 -1.77 -9.60 -23.52
CA LEU A 244 -2.24 -9.50 -24.91
C LEU A 244 -2.59 -10.87 -25.48
N GLY A 245 -1.72 -11.86 -25.30
CA GLY A 245 -1.99 -13.24 -25.72
C GLY A 245 -3.24 -13.84 -25.06
N TRP A 246 -3.48 -13.52 -23.78
CA TRP A 246 -4.70 -13.93 -23.09
C TRP A 246 -5.95 -13.27 -23.66
N VAL A 247 -5.89 -11.97 -23.94
CA VAL A 247 -6.99 -11.23 -24.56
C VAL A 247 -7.36 -11.84 -25.91
N ASP A 248 -6.36 -12.10 -26.76
CA ASP A 248 -6.58 -12.61 -28.12
C ASP A 248 -7.07 -14.06 -28.17
N THR A 249 -6.54 -14.91 -27.29
CA THR A 249 -6.79 -16.37 -27.35
C THR A 249 -7.83 -16.85 -26.36
N HIS A 250 -8.19 -16.01 -25.39
CA HIS A 250 -9.01 -16.35 -24.22
C HIS A 250 -8.43 -17.47 -23.34
N ASN A 251 -7.16 -17.83 -23.53
CA ASN A 251 -6.45 -18.80 -22.71
C ASN A 251 -5.61 -18.07 -21.65
N ARG A 252 -5.89 -18.35 -20.38
CA ARG A 252 -5.14 -17.75 -19.27
C ARG A 252 -3.71 -18.29 -19.27
N PRO A 253 -2.67 -17.43 -19.30
CA PRO A 253 -1.30 -17.87 -19.28
C PRO A 253 -0.92 -18.44 -17.91
N THR A 254 -0.05 -19.44 -17.90
CA THR A 254 0.57 -19.93 -16.66
C THR A 254 1.72 -19.02 -16.24
N ARG A 255 2.18 -19.13 -14.98
CA ARG A 255 3.35 -18.38 -14.52
C ARG A 255 4.62 -18.80 -15.28
N GLU A 256 4.70 -20.08 -15.65
CA GLU A 256 5.80 -20.65 -16.44
C GLU A 256 5.86 -20.06 -17.84
N GLU A 257 4.71 -19.88 -18.51
CA GLU A 257 4.63 -19.27 -19.84
C GLU A 257 5.10 -17.80 -19.79
N ILE A 258 4.68 -17.05 -18.76
CA ILE A 258 5.08 -15.66 -18.54
C ILE A 258 6.60 -15.56 -18.28
N ALA A 259 7.14 -16.43 -17.42
CA ALA A 259 8.57 -16.50 -17.17
C ALA A 259 9.37 -16.90 -18.43
N GLY A 260 8.83 -17.77 -19.28
CA GLY A 260 9.44 -18.12 -20.57
C GLY A 260 9.54 -16.94 -21.54
N LEU A 261 8.49 -16.12 -21.63
CA LEU A 261 8.53 -14.84 -22.39
C LEU A 261 9.61 -13.92 -21.82
N CYS A 262 9.65 -13.77 -20.50
CA CYS A 262 10.62 -12.93 -19.79
C CYS A 262 12.07 -13.38 -20.01
N GLN A 263 12.35 -14.68 -19.93
CA GLN A 263 13.68 -15.24 -20.24
C GLN A 263 14.09 -14.97 -21.69
N SER A 264 13.15 -15.10 -22.63
CA SER A 264 13.40 -14.82 -24.05
C SER A 264 13.71 -13.34 -24.29
N ASN A 265 12.94 -12.45 -23.67
CA ASN A 265 13.17 -11.00 -23.71
C ASN A 265 14.53 -10.63 -23.09
N ALA A 266 14.89 -11.24 -21.95
CA ALA A 266 16.14 -10.96 -21.25
C ALA A 266 17.38 -11.26 -22.10
N LEU A 267 17.34 -12.32 -22.91
CA LEU A 267 18.41 -12.64 -23.87
C LEU A 267 18.56 -11.57 -24.98
N ILE A 268 17.45 -10.93 -25.37
CA ILE A 268 17.42 -9.91 -26.43
C ILE A 268 17.90 -8.55 -25.89
N PHE A 269 17.42 -8.16 -24.71
CA PHE A 269 17.64 -6.83 -24.15
C PHE A 269 18.85 -6.76 -23.21
N GLY A 270 19.40 -7.90 -22.78
CA GLY A 270 20.59 -7.96 -21.93
C GLY A 270 20.33 -7.59 -20.47
N ASP A 271 19.09 -7.73 -20.00
CA ASP A 271 18.70 -7.61 -18.59
C ASP A 271 18.39 -9.00 -17.98
N THR A 272 17.72 -9.03 -16.82
CA THR A 272 17.44 -10.25 -16.07
C THR A 272 15.94 -10.54 -15.98
N CYS A 273 15.61 -11.81 -15.74
CA CYS A 273 14.26 -12.26 -15.45
C CYS A 273 14.20 -12.88 -14.04
N ASN A 274 13.47 -12.25 -13.12
CA ASN A 274 13.41 -12.63 -11.71
C ASN A 274 12.00 -13.03 -11.25
N PHE A 275 11.15 -13.53 -12.15
CA PHE A 275 9.85 -14.08 -11.76
C PHE A 275 10.03 -15.26 -10.79
N ASN A 276 9.38 -15.15 -9.63
CA ASN A 276 9.35 -16.18 -8.61
C ASN A 276 8.07 -17.01 -8.73
N LEU A 277 8.20 -18.19 -9.34
CA LEU A 277 7.05 -19.06 -9.63
C LEU A 277 6.44 -19.68 -8.37
N SER A 278 7.23 -19.89 -7.32
CA SER A 278 6.83 -20.57 -6.09
C SER A 278 6.35 -19.63 -4.99
N PHE A 279 6.53 -18.31 -5.16
CA PHE A 279 6.09 -17.34 -4.17
C PHE A 279 4.57 -17.34 -4.00
N GLN A 280 4.16 -17.27 -2.73
CA GLN A 280 2.78 -17.08 -2.29
C GLN A 280 2.78 -15.95 -1.26
N PRO A 281 2.09 -14.83 -1.53
CA PRO A 281 1.99 -13.76 -0.56
C PRO A 281 1.24 -14.25 0.68
N LYS A 282 1.70 -13.80 1.85
CA LYS A 282 1.01 -14.01 3.12
C LYS A 282 -0.27 -13.18 3.17
N GLU A 283 -1.07 -13.43 4.18
CA GLU A 283 -2.22 -12.59 4.53
C GLU A 283 -1.77 -11.15 4.82
N LEU A 284 -2.61 -10.18 4.42
CA LEU A 284 -2.31 -8.76 4.59
C LEU A 284 -2.14 -8.35 6.06
N ASP A 285 -2.81 -9.05 6.97
CA ASP A 285 -2.74 -8.84 8.42
C ASP A 285 -1.33 -9.02 9.02
N THR A 286 -0.45 -9.72 8.30
CA THR A 286 0.95 -9.86 8.66
C THR A 286 1.73 -8.54 8.57
N ARG A 287 1.24 -7.59 7.75
CA ARG A 287 1.82 -6.26 7.49
C ARG A 287 0.96 -5.11 7.98
N ILE A 288 -0.37 -5.19 7.85
CA ILE A 288 -1.32 -4.17 8.28
C ILE A 288 -2.27 -4.82 9.28
N PRO A 289 -2.25 -4.48 10.57
CA PRO A 289 -3.07 -5.14 11.57
C PRO A 289 -4.56 -5.23 11.16
N ASP A 290 -5.15 -6.40 11.36
CA ASP A 290 -6.57 -6.59 11.07
C ASP A 290 -7.44 -5.68 11.95
N ARG A 291 -8.55 -5.24 11.37
CA ARG A 291 -9.57 -4.41 12.02
C ARG A 291 -10.88 -5.18 11.91
N SER A 292 -11.26 -5.86 12.99
CA SER A 292 -12.57 -6.52 13.01
C SER A 292 -13.69 -5.50 12.75
N SER A 293 -14.75 -5.91 12.04
CA SER A 293 -15.87 -5.04 11.67
C SER A 293 -16.55 -4.37 12.89
N GLU A 294 -16.54 -5.03 14.04
CA GLU A 294 -17.04 -4.48 15.32
C GLU A 294 -16.22 -3.27 15.83
N GLN A 295 -14.96 -3.14 15.40
CA GLN A 295 -14.06 -2.05 15.80
C GLN A 295 -14.15 -0.80 14.90
N ARG A 296 -14.80 -0.90 13.73
CA ARG A 296 -15.11 0.26 12.88
C ARG A 296 -16.26 1.09 13.45
N GLU A 297 -17.19 0.44 14.14
CA GLU A 297 -18.41 1.03 14.73
C GLU A 297 -18.23 1.73 16.10
N VAL A 298 -17.02 2.09 16.55
CA VAL A 298 -16.87 2.79 17.83
C VAL A 298 -17.38 4.23 17.71
N ARG A 299 -18.70 4.38 17.86
CA ARG A 299 -19.46 5.62 17.85
C ARG A 299 -19.00 6.49 19.02
N PRO A 300 -18.61 7.76 18.81
CA PRO A 300 -18.47 8.68 19.92
C PRO A 300 -19.84 8.84 20.60
N ARG A 301 -19.89 8.63 21.92
CA ARG A 301 -21.02 9.03 22.76
C ARG A 301 -21.08 10.55 22.89
#